data_AF-A0A928ZAP2-F1
#
_entry.id   AF-A0A928ZAP2-F1
#
_cell.length_a   1.000
_cell.length_b   1.000
_cell.length_c   1.000
_cell.angle_alpha   90.00
_cell.angle_beta   90.00
_cell.angle_gamma   90.00
#
_symmetry.space_group_name_H-M   'P 1'
#
loop_
_entity.id
_entity.type
_entity.pdbx_description
1 polymer ?
#
loop_
_entity_poly.entity_id
_entity_poly.type
_entity_poly.pdbx_seq_one_letter_code
_entity_poly.pdbx_strand_id
1 'polypeptide(L)'
;MSKHINLLGYSLWVESPKNGTLDRISPVQPLYSPTVLAAYSFIVNLFSGCLLYGVNLSRRGKKRQGRLFVLISGMGLFLSLWNATLHGNRQEPLVFLFDGFIVISLYRMEKPHFEREVRRGCQIARWWPPFIWIILTFTILWVCKFLQQ
;
A
#
# COMPACT_ATOMS: atom_id res chain seq x y z
N MET A 1 -8.34 -19.86 -33.58
CA MET A 1 -7.69 -19.08 -34.66
C MET A 1 -7.28 -17.73 -34.10
N SER A 2 -5.99 -17.46 -34.03
CA SER A 2 -5.42 -16.20 -33.50
C SER A 2 -5.41 -15.14 -34.61
N LYS A 3 -5.79 -13.90 -34.31
CA LYS A 3 -5.63 -12.75 -35.22
C LYS A 3 -4.56 -11.83 -34.66
N HIS A 4 -3.49 -11.64 -35.43
CA HIS A 4 -2.50 -10.61 -35.17
C HIS A 4 -3.00 -9.27 -35.73
N ILE A 5 -3.13 -8.27 -34.86
CA ILE A 5 -3.35 -6.88 -35.27
C ILE A 5 -2.12 -6.10 -34.83
N ASN A 6 -1.33 -5.63 -35.80
CA ASN A 6 -0.21 -4.72 -35.55
C ASN A 6 -0.74 -3.29 -35.59
N LEU A 7 -0.92 -2.68 -34.42
CA LEU A 7 -1.14 -1.24 -34.29
C LEU A 7 0.05 -0.67 -33.52
N LEU A 8 0.84 0.16 -34.21
CA LEU A 8 1.81 1.08 -33.60
C LEU A 8 2.93 0.42 -32.76
N GLY A 9 3.50 -0.70 -33.20
CA GLY A 9 4.74 -1.24 -32.61
C GLY A 9 4.60 -1.90 -31.24
N TYR A 10 3.38 -2.10 -30.74
CA TYR A 10 3.12 -2.87 -29.53
C TYR A 10 2.44 -4.20 -29.88
N SER A 11 3.10 -5.31 -29.50
CA SER A 11 2.51 -6.65 -29.52
C SER A 11 1.48 -6.74 -28.40
N LEU A 12 0.22 -6.45 -28.71
CA LEU A 12 -0.91 -6.72 -27.82
C LEU A 12 -1.29 -8.20 -27.97
N TRP A 13 -0.92 -9.01 -26.97
CA TRP A 13 -1.50 -10.34 -26.79
C TRP A 13 -2.94 -10.18 -26.29
N VAL A 14 -3.89 -10.20 -27.23
CA VAL A 14 -5.31 -10.29 -26.90
C VAL A 14 -5.66 -11.77 -26.83
N GLU A 15 -5.64 -12.34 -25.62
CA GLU A 15 -6.26 -13.65 -25.40
C GLU A 15 -7.77 -13.51 -25.66
N SER A 16 -8.23 -14.17 -26.72
CA SER A 16 -9.65 -14.27 -27.02
C SER A 16 -10.33 -14.98 -25.83
N PRO A 17 -11.29 -14.35 -25.14
CA PRO A 17 -11.98 -14.98 -24.02
C PRO A 17 -12.71 -16.22 -24.55
N LYS A 18 -12.32 -17.40 -24.07
CA LYS A 18 -12.87 -18.69 -24.51
C LYS A 18 -14.25 -19.01 -23.95
N ASN A 19 -14.81 -18.19 -23.06
CA ASN A 19 -16.16 -18.34 -22.54
C ASN A 19 -16.73 -16.96 -22.22
N GLY A 20 -17.96 -16.72 -22.67
CA GLY A 20 -18.67 -15.43 -22.66
C GLY A 20 -19.11 -14.93 -21.28
N THR A 21 -18.25 -14.98 -20.28
CA THR A 21 -18.33 -14.05 -19.16
C THR A 21 -17.48 -12.85 -19.52
N LEU A 22 -18.13 -11.73 -19.85
CA LEU A 22 -17.54 -10.41 -19.76
C LEU A 22 -17.07 -10.25 -18.31
N ASP A 23 -15.87 -10.75 -18.01
CA ASP A 23 -15.15 -10.44 -16.80
C ASP A 23 -15.11 -8.93 -16.79
N ARG A 24 -15.90 -8.33 -15.89
CA ARG A 24 -15.94 -6.89 -15.68
C ARG A 24 -14.49 -6.45 -15.65
N ILE A 25 -14.07 -5.72 -16.68
CA ILE A 25 -12.82 -4.98 -16.71
C ILE A 25 -12.97 -3.98 -15.57
N SER A 26 -12.64 -4.43 -14.36
CA SER A 26 -12.74 -3.60 -13.18
C SER A 26 -11.77 -2.46 -13.44
N PRO A 27 -12.21 -1.20 -13.27
CA PRO A 27 -11.38 -0.06 -13.56
C PRO A 27 -10.06 -0.27 -12.85
N VAL A 28 -8.96 -0.24 -13.61
CA VAL A 28 -7.65 -0.60 -13.10
C VAL A 28 -7.24 0.44 -12.06
N GLN A 29 -7.44 0.09 -10.79
CA GLN A 29 -7.25 1.03 -9.70
C GLN A 29 -5.74 1.26 -9.49
N PRO A 30 -5.33 2.51 -9.19
CA PRO A 30 -3.92 2.81 -9.08
C PRO A 30 -3.28 2.07 -7.89
N LEU A 31 -2.10 1.47 -8.06
CA LEU A 31 -1.42 0.73 -6.99
C LEU A 31 -0.22 1.51 -6.45
N TYR A 32 -0.02 1.45 -5.14
CA TYR A 32 1.20 2.00 -4.53
C TYR A 32 2.39 1.11 -4.88
N SER A 33 3.52 1.71 -5.26
CA SER A 33 4.71 0.93 -5.59
C SER A 33 5.32 0.28 -4.35
N PRO A 34 6.05 -0.85 -4.49
CA PRO A 34 6.73 -1.50 -3.38
C PRO A 34 7.70 -0.56 -2.65
N THR A 35 8.35 0.34 -3.40
CA THR A 35 9.24 1.37 -2.86
C THR A 35 8.49 2.35 -1.97
N VAL A 36 7.29 2.77 -2.36
CA VAL A 36 6.44 3.63 -1.52
C VAL A 36 6.07 2.91 -0.24
N LEU A 37 5.60 1.65 -0.31
CA LEU A 37 5.29 0.86 0.87
C LEU A 37 6.48 0.78 1.84
N ALA A 38 7.66 0.45 1.32
CA ALA A 38 8.87 0.33 2.13
C ALA A 38 9.32 1.68 2.73
N ALA A 39 9.26 2.75 1.96
CA ALA A 39 9.62 4.09 2.42
C ALA A 39 8.71 4.55 3.56
N TYR A 40 7.39 4.35 3.44
CA TYR A 40 6.46 4.67 4.53
C TYR A 40 6.70 3.81 5.76
N SER A 41 6.93 2.50 5.58
CA SER A 41 7.27 1.62 6.69
C SER A 41 8.51 2.07 7.46
N PHE A 42 9.52 2.58 6.76
CA PHE A 42 10.78 3.01 7.36
C PHE A 42 10.71 4.42 7.96
N ILE A 43 10.09 5.37 7.27
CA ILE A 43 10.04 6.79 7.68
C ILE A 43 9.04 7.02 8.82
N VAL A 44 7.88 6.36 8.76
CA VAL A 44 6.79 6.59 9.72
C VAL A 44 6.78 5.48 10.76
N ASN A 45 6.46 4.27 10.32
CA ASN A 45 6.54 3.01 11.09
C ASN A 45 6.02 1.87 10.22
N LEU A 46 6.30 0.63 10.63
CA LEU A 46 5.87 -0.58 9.94
C LEU A 46 4.37 -0.60 9.59
N PHE A 47 3.50 -0.17 10.51
CA PHE A 47 2.05 -0.18 10.33
C PHE A 47 1.59 0.67 9.13
N SER A 48 2.28 1.78 8.84
CA SER A 48 1.93 2.62 7.69
C SER A 48 2.10 1.90 6.35
N GLY A 49 3.20 1.17 6.13
CA GLY A 49 3.36 0.39 4.90
C GLY A 49 2.45 -0.84 4.85
N CYS A 50 2.16 -1.47 5.99
CA CYS A 50 1.16 -2.55 6.07
C CYS A 50 -0.25 -2.06 5.73
N LEU A 51 -0.60 -0.83 6.12
CA LEU A 51 -1.85 -0.19 5.73
C LEU A 51 -1.93 0.02 4.22
N LEU A 52 -0.86 0.55 3.61
CA LEU A 52 -0.78 0.72 2.16
C LEU A 52 -0.82 -0.62 1.41
N TYR A 53 -0.21 -1.66 1.96
CA TYR A 53 -0.32 -3.02 1.45
C TYR A 53 -1.77 -3.56 1.50
N GLY A 54 -2.50 -3.31 2.60
CA GLY A 54 -3.93 -3.60 2.71
C GLY A 54 -4.78 -2.87 1.66
N VAL A 55 -4.43 -1.61 1.37
CA VAL A 55 -5.06 -0.86 0.27
C VAL A 55 -4.77 -1.52 -1.08
N ASN A 56 -3.51 -1.85 -1.38
CA ASN A 56 -3.15 -2.56 -2.62
C ASN A 56 -3.88 -3.91 -2.76
N LEU A 57 -3.99 -4.69 -1.68
CA LEU A 57 -4.79 -5.93 -1.68
C LEU A 57 -6.26 -5.68 -2.03
N SER A 58 -6.87 -4.63 -1.46
CA SER A 58 -8.25 -4.26 -1.74
C SER A 58 -8.44 -3.87 -3.20
N ARG A 59 -7.49 -3.10 -3.77
CA ARG A 59 -7.48 -2.66 -5.17
C ARG A 59 -7.28 -3.81 -6.16
N ARG A 60 -6.53 -4.85 -5.77
CA ARG A 60 -6.35 -6.11 -6.52
C ARG A 60 -7.51 -7.10 -6.40
N GLY A 61 -8.65 -6.69 -5.85
CA GLY A 61 -9.85 -7.54 -5.71
C GLY A 61 -9.89 -8.43 -4.46
N LYS A 62 -8.82 -8.49 -3.65
CA LYS A 62 -8.80 -9.20 -2.36
C LYS A 62 -9.44 -8.37 -1.25
N LYS A 63 -10.69 -7.94 -1.45
CA LYS A 63 -11.39 -6.93 -0.62
C LYS A 63 -11.49 -7.27 0.87
N ARG A 64 -11.66 -8.55 1.24
CA ARG A 64 -11.79 -8.96 2.66
C ARG A 64 -10.43 -8.92 3.36
N GLN A 65 -9.41 -9.50 2.73
CA GLN A 65 -8.04 -9.49 3.26
C GLN A 65 -7.48 -8.07 3.34
N GLY A 66 -7.69 -7.27 2.30
CA GLY A 66 -7.25 -5.88 2.28
C GLY A 66 -7.93 -5.03 3.35
N ARG A 67 -9.26 -5.16 3.54
CA ARG A 67 -9.97 -4.46 4.64
C ARG A 67 -9.46 -4.87 6.02
N LEU A 68 -9.21 -6.17 6.24
CA LEU A 68 -8.65 -6.65 7.51
C LEU A 68 -7.28 -6.02 7.78
N PHE A 69 -6.39 -6.02 6.77
CA PHE A 69 -5.07 -5.39 6.89
C PHE A 69 -5.15 -3.89 7.16
N VAL A 70 -6.05 -3.16 6.48
CA VAL A 70 -6.25 -1.72 6.69
C VAL A 70 -6.75 -1.45 8.11
N LEU A 71 -7.69 -2.23 8.63
CA LEU A 71 -8.23 -2.05 9.98
C LEU A 71 -7.17 -2.31 11.04
N ILE A 72 -6.49 -3.46 10.98
CA ILE A 72 -5.48 -3.85 11.96
C ILE A 72 -4.30 -2.87 11.93
N SER A 73 -3.79 -2.57 10.73
CA SER A 73 -2.65 -1.65 10.59
C SER A 73 -3.03 -0.21 10.90
N GLY A 74 -4.25 0.21 10.61
CA GLY A 74 -4.76 1.54 10.97
C GLY A 74 -4.87 1.72 12.47
N MET A 75 -5.39 0.73 13.19
CA MET A 75 -5.41 0.74 14.65
C MET A 75 -3.99 0.74 15.24
N GLY A 76 -3.10 -0.11 14.71
CA GLY A 76 -1.70 -0.15 15.13
C GLY A 76 -0.96 1.18 14.90
N LEU A 77 -1.18 1.81 13.75
CA LEU A 77 -0.64 3.14 13.43
C LEU A 77 -1.16 4.19 14.40
N PHE A 78 -2.47 4.22 14.65
CA PHE A 78 -3.08 5.17 15.60
C PHE A 78 -2.50 5.01 17.02
N LEU A 79 -2.47 3.79 17.54
CA LEU A 79 -1.91 3.50 18.85
C LEU A 79 -0.41 3.84 18.94
N SER A 80 0.35 3.57 17.87
CA SER A 80 1.77 3.92 17.79
C SER A 80 1.98 5.44 17.85
N LEU A 81 1.20 6.21 17.07
CA LEU A 81 1.27 7.67 17.09
C LEU A 81 0.83 8.25 18.43
N TRP A 82 -0.25 7.72 19.01
CA TRP A 82 -0.74 8.10 20.33
C TRP A 82 0.29 7.83 21.44
N ASN A 83 0.95 6.67 21.41
CA ASN A 83 1.97 6.35 22.39
C ASN A 83 3.21 7.26 22.23
N ALA A 84 3.61 7.53 20.99
CA ALA A 84 4.72 8.42 20.69
C ALA A 84 4.46 9.86 21.19
N THR A 85 3.23 10.35 21.12
CA THR A 85 2.88 11.68 21.65
C THR A 85 2.83 11.72 23.17
N LEU A 86 2.39 10.65 23.85
CA LEU A 86 2.29 10.62 25.31
C LEU A 86 3.61 10.34 26.02
N HIS A 87 4.32 9.27 25.64
CA HIS A 87 5.46 8.74 26.40
C HIS A 87 6.83 9.05 25.75
N GLY A 88 6.83 9.66 24.55
CA GLY A 88 8.03 9.81 23.75
C GLY A 88 8.42 8.50 23.06
N ASN A 89 9.02 8.60 21.88
CA ASN A 89 9.34 7.43 21.07
C ASN A 89 10.69 6.83 21.48
N ARG A 90 10.68 5.83 22.36
CA ARG A 90 11.86 4.98 22.65
C ARG A 90 11.74 3.68 21.87
N GLN A 91 12.23 3.67 20.65
CA GLN A 91 12.37 2.41 19.91
C GLN A 91 13.64 1.70 20.36
N GLU A 92 13.50 0.47 20.80
CA GLU A 92 14.66 -0.37 21.12
C GLU A 92 15.39 -0.79 19.83
N PRO A 93 16.72 -0.89 19.83
CA PRO A 93 17.50 -1.26 18.65
C PRO A 93 17.08 -2.58 18.00
N LEU A 94 16.64 -3.56 18.82
CA LEU A 94 16.14 -4.85 18.34
C LEU A 94 14.83 -4.72 17.56
N VAL A 95 13.93 -3.84 18.00
CA VAL A 95 12.67 -3.56 17.30
C VAL A 95 12.95 -2.94 15.95
N PHE A 96 13.92 -2.01 15.87
CA PHE A 96 14.33 -1.39 14.61
C PHE A 96 14.90 -2.40 13.61
N LEU A 97 15.73 -3.35 14.07
CA LEU A 97 16.26 -4.42 13.19
C LEU A 97 15.14 -5.32 12.69
N PHE A 98 14.22 -5.72 13.57
CA PHE A 98 13.07 -6.55 13.22
C PHE A 98 12.16 -5.85 12.20
N ASP A 99 11.89 -4.56 12.40
CA ASP A 99 11.16 -3.73 11.44
C ASP A 99 11.85 -3.74 10.08
N GLY A 100 13.17 -3.57 10.04
CA GLY A 100 13.96 -3.65 8.80
C GLY A 100 13.76 -4.96 8.03
N PHE A 101 13.78 -6.10 8.72
CA PHE A 101 13.50 -7.41 8.11
C PHE A 101 12.08 -7.50 7.55
N ILE A 102 11.09 -6.95 8.26
CA ILE A 102 9.70 -6.94 7.78
C ILE A 102 9.55 -6.01 6.57
N VAL A 103 10.18 -4.83 6.56
CA VAL A 103 10.15 -3.91 5.41
C VAL A 103 10.71 -4.59 4.16
N ILE A 104 11.85 -5.27 4.27
CA ILE A 104 12.45 -6.01 3.15
C ILE A 104 11.51 -7.12 2.69
N SER A 105 10.90 -7.85 3.62
CA SER A 105 9.96 -8.92 3.32
C SER A 105 8.72 -8.38 2.60
N LEU A 106 8.14 -7.28 3.07
CA LEU A 106 6.99 -6.61 2.46
C LEU A 106 7.31 -6.15 1.03
N TYR A 107 8.48 -5.53 0.83
CA TYR A 107 8.95 -5.12 -0.49
C TYR A 107 9.07 -6.32 -1.44
N ARG A 108 9.72 -7.40 -1.00
CA ARG A 108 9.91 -8.62 -1.80
C ARG A 108 8.59 -9.31 -2.14
N MET A 109 7.64 -9.34 -1.21
CA MET A 109 6.31 -9.91 -1.43
C MET A 109 5.49 -9.08 -2.42
N GLU A 110 5.54 -7.75 -2.32
CA GLU A 110 4.72 -6.88 -3.15
C GLU A 110 5.25 -6.74 -4.59
N LYS A 111 6.58 -6.71 -4.77
CA LYS A 111 7.24 -6.49 -6.06
C LYS A 111 6.69 -7.34 -7.22
N PRO A 112 6.63 -8.69 -7.15
CA PRO A 112 6.15 -9.50 -8.27
C PRO A 112 4.68 -9.25 -8.59
N HIS A 113 3.86 -8.93 -7.60
CA HIS A 113 2.46 -8.60 -7.81
C HIS A 113 2.31 -7.23 -8.46
N PHE A 114 3.06 -6.23 -8.00
CA PHE A 114 3.05 -4.90 -8.60
C PHE A 114 3.52 -4.92 -10.06
N GLU A 115 4.64 -5.57 -10.36
CA GLU A 115 5.15 -5.67 -11.74
C GLU A 115 4.15 -6.35 -12.68
N ARG A 116 3.46 -7.39 -12.20
CA ARG A 116 2.40 -8.07 -12.97
C ARG A 116 1.26 -7.13 -13.31
N GLU A 117 0.79 -6.33 -12.35
CA GLU A 117 -0.32 -5.41 -12.57
C GLU A 117 0.08 -4.21 -13.44
N VAL A 118 1.31 -3.70 -13.30
CA VAL A 118 1.85 -2.65 -14.18
C VAL A 118 1.95 -3.15 -15.63
N ARG A 119 2.41 -4.38 -15.85
CA ARG A 119 2.42 -4.99 -17.21
C ARG A 119 1.02 -5.14 -17.80
N ARG A 120 -0.03 -5.20 -16.98
CA ARG A 120 -1.45 -5.22 -17.39
C ARG A 120 -2.03 -3.82 -17.64
N GLY A 121 -1.21 -2.76 -17.55
CA GLY A 121 -1.63 -1.38 -17.76
C GLY A 121 -2.12 -0.65 -16.50
N CYS A 122 -1.80 -1.16 -15.30
CA CYS A 122 -2.14 -0.48 -14.05
C CYS A 122 -1.38 0.83 -13.88
N GLN A 123 -2.10 1.87 -13.45
CA GLN A 123 -1.52 3.16 -13.09
C GLN A 123 -0.84 3.09 -11.72
N ILE A 124 0.21 3.89 -11.53
CA ILE A 124 0.90 4.00 -10.26
C ILE A 124 0.19 5.05 -9.39
N ALA A 125 -0.15 4.70 -8.16
CA ALA A 125 -0.72 5.63 -7.21
C ALA A 125 0.28 6.71 -6.80
N ARG A 126 -0.20 7.94 -6.65
CA ARG A 126 0.62 9.07 -6.15
C ARG A 126 1.07 8.76 -4.72
N TRP A 127 2.32 9.07 -4.41
CA TRP A 127 2.92 8.75 -3.11
C TRP A 127 2.51 9.70 -1.99
N TRP A 128 2.09 10.94 -2.29
CA TRP A 128 1.86 11.99 -1.29
C TRP A 128 0.52 11.96 -0.53
N PRO A 129 -0.62 11.41 -1.03
CA PRO A 129 -1.87 11.43 -0.28
C PRO A 129 -1.77 10.78 1.10
N PRO A 130 -1.13 9.60 1.28
CA PRO A 130 -0.90 9.03 2.61
C PRO A 130 -0.08 9.94 3.52
N PHE A 131 0.88 10.69 2.99
CA PHE A 131 1.72 11.61 3.75
C PHE A 131 0.87 12.73 4.38
N ILE A 132 -0.04 13.31 3.60
CA ILE A 132 -0.93 14.36 4.08
C ILE A 132 -1.79 13.85 5.23
N TRP A 133 -2.33 12.62 5.12
CA TRP A 133 -3.10 12.02 6.21
C TRP A 133 -2.27 11.84 7.48
N ILE A 134 -1.04 11.37 7.36
CA ILE A 134 -0.15 11.16 8.50
C ILE A 134 0.18 12.50 9.19
N ILE A 135 0.52 13.53 8.42
CA ILE A 135 0.74 14.88 8.95
C ILE A 135 -0.51 15.39 9.65
N LEU A 136 -1.68 15.28 9.01
CA LEU A 136 -2.93 15.75 9.58
C LEU A 136 -3.24 15.05 10.92
N THR A 137 -3.10 13.72 10.98
CA THR A 137 -3.30 12.95 12.21
C THR A 137 -2.32 13.39 13.30
N PHE A 138 -1.04 13.55 12.97
CA PHE A 138 -0.04 14.01 13.92
C PHE A 138 -0.36 15.41 14.46
N THR A 139 -0.71 16.35 13.58
CA THR A 139 -1.10 17.72 13.96
C THR A 139 -2.31 17.71 14.89
N ILE A 140 -3.35 16.91 14.60
CA ILE A 140 -4.53 16.78 15.46
C ILE A 140 -4.12 16.25 16.84
N LEU A 141 -3.35 15.16 16.90
CA LEU A 141 -2.91 14.59 18.17
C LEU A 141 -2.05 15.56 18.99
N TRP A 142 -1.20 16.33 18.32
CA TRP A 142 -0.36 17.33 18.96
C TRP A 142 -1.18 18.50 19.53
N VAL A 143 -2.14 19.03 18.76
CA VAL A 143 -3.06 20.08 19.23
C VAL A 143 -3.90 19.57 20.41
N CYS A 144 -4.44 18.35 20.32
CA CYS A 144 -5.18 17.75 21.43
C CYS A 144 -4.33 17.65 22.71
N LYS A 145 -3.06 17.26 22.60
CA LYS A 145 -2.14 17.23 23.73
C LYS A 145 -1.88 18.64 24.30
N PHE A 146 -1.68 19.63 23.43
CA PHE A 146 -1.43 21.01 23.85
C PHE A 146 -2.62 21.61 24.61
N LEU A 147 -3.85 21.32 24.18
CA LEU A 147 -5.07 21.78 24.85
C LEU A 147 -5.32 21.13 26.22
N GLN A 148 -4.62 20.04 26.55
CA GLN A 148 -4.73 19.35 27.84
C GLN A 148 -3.75 19.88 28.90
N GLN A 149 -2.80 20.74 28.49
CA GLN A 149 -1.82 21.39 29.38
C GLN A 149 -2.34 22.74 29.86
#